data_AF-A0A7F5RBA5-F1
#
_entry.id   AF-A0A7F5RBA5-F1
#
_cell.length_a   1.000
_cell.length_b   1.000
_cell.length_c   1.000
_cell.angle_alpha   90.00
_cell.angle_beta   90.00
_cell.angle_gamma   90.00
#
_symmetry.space_group_name_H-M   'P 1'
#
loop_
_entity.id
_entity.type
_entity.pdbx_description
1 polymer ?
#
loop_
_entity_poly.entity_id
_entity_poly.type
_entity_poly.pdbx_seq_one_letter_code
_entity_poly.pdbx_strand_id
1 'polypeptide(L)'
;MNIEHFDSFKRADVYALGLIFWEISRRCNVGGIYDEYQLPFYDAVPSDPTIEEMRRVVCVERQRPSIPNRWQSCEALHVMSKLMKECWYHNATARLTALRIKKTLANFRASEELKM
;
A
#
# COMPACT_ATOMS: atom_id res chain seq x y z
N MET A 1 -10.92 -16.77 -3.64
CA MET A 1 -9.62 -17.15 -3.04
C MET A 1 -9.50 -18.65 -3.18
N ASN A 2 -8.42 -19.18 -3.76
CA ASN A 2 -8.26 -20.64 -3.86
C ASN A 2 -7.57 -21.14 -2.57
N ILE A 3 -8.31 -21.87 -1.75
CA ILE A 3 -7.88 -22.39 -0.44
C ILE A 3 -6.86 -23.52 -0.60
N GLU A 4 -6.85 -24.19 -1.75
CA GLU A 4 -5.94 -25.30 -2.06
C GLU A 4 -4.53 -24.80 -2.40
N HIS A 5 -4.39 -23.51 -2.73
CA HIS A 5 -3.11 -22.91 -3.10
C HIS A 5 -2.63 -21.94 -2.03
N PHE A 6 -1.59 -22.34 -1.28
CA PHE A 6 -0.98 -21.51 -0.23
C PHE A 6 -0.57 -20.10 -0.71
N ASP A 7 -0.18 -19.99 -1.98
CA ASP A 7 0.14 -18.71 -2.63
C ASP A 7 -1.01 -17.69 -2.59
N SER A 8 -2.27 -18.14 -2.52
CA SER A 8 -3.42 -17.26 -2.37
C SER A 8 -3.36 -16.48 -1.05
N PHE A 9 -2.94 -17.11 0.04
CA PHE A 9 -2.82 -16.47 1.35
C PHE A 9 -1.67 -15.46 1.34
N LYS A 10 -0.50 -15.84 0.80
CA LYS A 10 0.64 -14.91 0.65
C LYS A 10 0.26 -13.65 -0.15
N ARG A 11 -0.55 -13.78 -1.20
CA ARG A 11 -1.02 -12.64 -2.00
C ARG A 11 -2.04 -11.78 -1.26
N ALA A 12 -2.80 -12.36 -0.33
CA ALA A 12 -3.67 -11.60 0.57
C ALA A 12 -2.83 -10.80 1.58
N ASP A 13 -1.79 -11.41 2.15
CA ASP A 13 -0.87 -10.73 3.08
C ASP A 13 -0.17 -9.53 2.40
N VAL A 14 0.25 -9.69 1.14
CA VAL A 14 0.82 -8.58 0.36
C VAL A 14 -0.16 -7.42 0.19
N TYR A 15 -1.45 -7.70 0.00
CA TYR A 15 -2.47 -6.66 -0.10
C TYR A 15 -2.57 -5.88 1.21
N ALA A 16 -2.65 -6.59 2.34
CA ALA A 16 -2.69 -5.97 3.67
C ALA A 16 -1.41 -5.16 3.96
N LEU A 17 -0.24 -5.69 3.61
CA LEU A 17 1.03 -4.99 3.72
C LEU A 17 1.05 -3.67 2.92
N GLY A 18 0.45 -3.66 1.73
CA GLY A 18 0.29 -2.44 0.94
C GLY A 18 -0.53 -1.36 1.65
N LEU A 19 -1.56 -1.74 2.40
CA LEU A 19 -2.35 -0.80 3.22
C LEU A 19 -1.54 -0.27 4.40
N ILE A 20 -0.75 -1.11 5.07
CA ILE A 20 0.11 -0.68 6.18
C ILE A 20 1.18 0.31 5.69
N PHE A 21 1.76 0.07 4.51
CA PHE A 21 2.68 1.03 3.90
C PHE A 21 2.04 2.39 3.61
N TRP A 22 0.74 2.43 3.33
CA TRP A 22 0.01 3.68 3.16
C TRP A 22 -0.11 4.44 4.48
N GLU A 23 -0.45 3.74 5.57
CA GLU A 23 -0.49 4.32 6.92
C GLU A 23 0.88 4.89 7.32
N ILE A 24 1.95 4.15 7.09
CA ILE A 24 3.32 4.59 7.40
C ILE A 24 3.70 5.82 6.55
N SER A 25 3.39 5.81 5.25
CA SER A 25 3.75 6.89 4.31
C SER A 25 3.06 8.21 4.67
N ARG A 26 1.82 8.17 5.17
CA ARG A 26 1.11 9.36 5.69
C ARG A 26 1.84 10.04 6.84
N ARG A 27 2.55 9.27 7.66
CA ARG A 27 3.30 9.76 8.82
C ARG A 27 4.74 10.15 8.50
N CYS A 28 5.16 10.01 7.25
CA CYS A 28 6.47 10.48 6.81
C CYS A 28 6.50 12.02 6.78
N ASN A 29 7.30 12.60 7.68
CA ASN A 29 7.48 14.04 7.78
C ASN A 29 8.53 14.52 6.77
N VAL A 30 8.09 15.25 5.75
CA VAL A 30 8.96 15.87 4.75
C VAL A 30 8.93 17.37 4.95
N GLY A 31 9.96 17.93 5.60
CA GLY A 31 10.08 19.37 5.80
C GLY A 31 8.97 20.00 6.67
N GLY A 32 8.43 19.25 7.63
CA GLY A 32 7.31 19.69 8.49
C GLY A 32 5.94 19.31 7.93
N ILE A 33 5.85 18.75 6.73
CA ILE A 33 4.60 18.42 6.04
C ILE A 33 4.35 16.92 6.12
N TYR A 34 3.20 16.53 6.68
CA TYR A 34 2.73 15.14 6.76
C TYR A 34 1.21 15.09 6.88
N ASP A 35 0.61 13.92 6.66
CA ASP A 35 -0.82 13.68 6.86
C ASP A 35 -1.12 13.24 8.30
N GLU A 36 -2.28 13.60 8.84
CA GLU A 36 -2.78 12.98 10.06
C GLU A 36 -2.96 11.46 9.89
N TYR A 37 -2.75 10.74 11.00
CA TYR A 37 -2.99 9.30 11.05
C TYR A 37 -4.45 9.01 10.73
N GLN A 38 -4.66 8.04 9.84
CA GLN A 38 -5.98 7.53 9.48
C GLN A 38 -5.85 6.05 9.14
N LEU A 39 -6.90 5.29 9.40
CA LEU A 39 -6.99 3.91 8.94
C LEU A 39 -7.21 3.86 7.42
N PRO A 40 -6.79 2.78 6.73
CA PRO A 40 -7.14 2.59 5.34
C PRO A 40 -8.66 2.60 5.16
N PHE A 41 -9.15 3.31 4.14
CA PHE A 41 -10.59 3.49 3.85
C PHE A 41 -11.40 4.28 4.90
N TYR A 42 -10.76 5.02 5.82
CA TYR A 42 -11.45 5.87 6.81
C TYR A 42 -12.48 6.85 6.21
N ASP A 43 -12.32 7.21 4.94
CA ASP A 43 -13.16 8.13 4.17
C ASP A 43 -14.26 7.43 3.36
N ALA A 44 -14.30 6.09 3.36
CA ALA A 44 -15.21 5.29 2.55
C ALA A 44 -16.06 4.30 3.36
N VAL A 45 -15.66 3.96 4.59
CA VAL A 45 -16.36 3.00 5.46
C VAL A 45 -16.41 3.48 6.93
N PRO A 46 -17.37 3.02 7.74
CA PRO A 46 -17.39 3.32 9.18
C PRO A 46 -16.20 2.68 9.91
N SER A 47 -15.96 3.08 11.16
CA SER A 47 -14.82 2.60 11.96
C SER A 47 -14.81 1.10 12.23
N ASP A 48 -15.98 0.46 12.28
CA ASP A 48 -16.14 -1.00 12.41
C ASP A 48 -16.98 -1.51 11.23
N PRO A 49 -16.36 -1.66 10.04
CA PRO A 49 -17.10 -1.97 8.82
C PRO A 49 -17.45 -3.45 8.73
N THR A 50 -18.66 -3.72 8.25
CA THR A 50 -19.08 -5.07 7.91
C THR A 50 -18.33 -5.60 6.68
N ILE A 51 -18.32 -6.92 6.52
CA ILE A 51 -17.74 -7.57 5.33
C ILE A 51 -18.38 -7.04 4.04
N GLU A 52 -19.69 -6.77 4.05
CA GLU A 52 -20.41 -6.31 2.87
C GLU A 52 -20.04 -4.88 2.48
N GLU A 53 -19.84 -3.98 3.47
CA GLU A 53 -19.37 -2.62 3.21
C GLU A 53 -17.96 -2.61 2.62
N MET A 54 -17.05 -3.40 3.20
CA MET A 54 -15.70 -3.57 2.66
C MET A 54 -15.73 -4.18 1.26
N ARG A 55 -16.59 -5.18 1.01
CA ARG A 55 -16.76 -5.81 -0.31
C ARG A 55 -17.25 -4.80 -1.35
N ARG A 56 -18.23 -3.96 -1.00
CA ARG A 56 -18.74 -2.91 -1.88
C ARG A 56 -17.59 -1.98 -2.31
N VAL A 57 -16.88 -1.40 -1.35
CA VAL A 57 -15.82 -0.41 -1.63
C VAL A 57 -14.63 -1.05 -2.36
N VAL A 58 -14.12 -2.19 -1.89
CA VAL A 58 -12.85 -2.77 -2.38
C VAL A 58 -13.04 -3.62 -3.64
N CYS A 59 -14.11 -4.40 -3.73
CA CYS A 59 -14.32 -5.38 -4.78
C CYS A 59 -15.23 -4.87 -5.89
N VAL A 60 -16.33 -4.19 -5.55
CA VAL A 60 -17.31 -3.71 -6.53
C VAL A 60 -16.86 -2.37 -7.11
N GLU A 61 -16.67 -1.36 -6.26
CA GLU A 61 -16.27 -0.01 -6.67
C GLU A 61 -14.77 0.09 -6.97
N ARG A 62 -13.99 -0.92 -6.57
CA ARG A 62 -12.54 -1.03 -6.79
C ARG A 62 -11.75 0.16 -6.24
N GLN A 63 -12.26 0.78 -5.17
CA GLN A 63 -11.58 1.89 -4.51
C GLN A 63 -10.31 1.40 -3.78
N ARG A 64 -9.34 2.31 -3.64
CA ARG A 64 -8.10 2.14 -2.88
C ARG A 64 -7.84 3.40 -2.07
N PRO A 65 -7.06 3.32 -0.97
CA PRO A 65 -6.66 4.51 -0.23
C PRO A 65 -6.02 5.55 -1.15
N SER A 66 -6.44 6.81 -0.98
CA SER A 66 -5.98 7.90 -1.83
C SER A 66 -4.50 8.18 -1.61
N ILE A 67 -3.74 8.35 -2.71
CA ILE A 67 -2.32 8.72 -2.65
C ILE A 67 -2.23 10.22 -2.94
N PRO A 68 -1.85 11.07 -1.95
CA PRO A 68 -1.70 12.50 -2.16
C PRO A 68 -0.70 12.83 -3.25
N ASN A 69 -1.03 13.76 -4.15
CA ASN A 69 -0.15 14.17 -5.26
C ASN A 69 1.23 14.66 -4.79
N ARG A 70 1.29 15.26 -3.60
CA ARG A 70 2.55 15.73 -2.99
C ARG A 70 3.56 14.60 -2.73
N TRP A 71 3.13 13.34 -2.64
CA TRP A 71 4.08 12.23 -2.49
C TRP A 71 5.03 12.11 -3.69
N GLN A 72 4.68 12.69 -4.84
CA GLN A 72 5.57 12.72 -6.00
C GLN A 72 6.76 13.69 -5.85
N SER A 73 6.70 14.65 -4.92
CA SER A 73 7.80 15.60 -4.71
C SER A 73 8.91 15.05 -3.83
N CYS A 74 8.71 13.88 -3.21
CA CYS A 74 9.71 13.18 -2.42
C CYS A 74 9.98 11.81 -3.05
N GLU A 75 11.24 11.53 -3.38
CA GLU A 75 11.60 10.29 -4.09
C GLU A 75 11.20 9.04 -3.30
N ALA A 76 11.42 9.03 -1.98
CA ALA A 76 11.02 7.92 -1.11
C ALA A 76 9.50 7.68 -1.16
N LEU A 77 8.69 8.73 -1.01
CA LEU A 77 7.23 8.62 -1.04
C LEU A 77 6.71 8.26 -2.44
N HIS A 78 7.39 8.68 -3.51
CA HIS A 78 7.08 8.26 -4.88
C HIS A 78 7.33 6.76 -5.11
N VAL A 79 8.47 6.24 -4.62
CA VAL A 79 8.75 4.80 -4.66
C VAL A 79 7.69 4.02 -3.87
N MET A 80 7.37 4.47 -2.66
CA MET A 80 6.33 3.87 -1.84
C MET A 80 4.95 3.89 -2.54
N SER A 81 4.59 4.99 -3.20
CA SER A 81 3.34 5.13 -3.98
C SER A 81 3.20 4.06 -5.05
N LYS A 82 4.28 3.79 -5.80
CA LYS A 82 4.29 2.75 -6.83
C LYS A 82 4.18 1.36 -6.22
N LEU A 83 4.95 1.11 -5.15
CA LEU A 83 4.98 -0.17 -4.45
C LEU A 83 3.59 -0.53 -3.92
N MET A 84 2.90 0.40 -3.24
CA MET A 84 1.54 0.20 -2.73
C MET A 84 0.55 -0.12 -3.85
N LYS A 85 0.64 0.61 -4.98
CA LYS A 85 -0.20 0.35 -6.16
C LYS A 85 -0.08 -1.07 -6.67
N GLU A 86 1.13 -1.62 -6.69
CA GLU A 86 1.38 -2.99 -7.11
C GLU A 86 1.01 -4.04 -6.03
N CYS A 87 1.01 -3.67 -4.74
CA CYS A 87 0.58 -4.55 -3.65
C CYS A 87 -0.94 -4.78 -3.64
N TRP A 88 -1.74 -3.75 -3.93
CA TRP A 88 -3.20 -3.84 -3.82
C TRP A 88 -3.93 -4.04 -5.15
N TYR A 89 -3.27 -4.60 -6.16
CA TYR A 89 -3.93 -4.99 -7.41
C TYR A 89 -5.16 -5.88 -7.14
N HIS A 90 -6.22 -5.64 -7.91
CA HIS A 90 -7.43 -6.46 -7.83
C HIS A 90 -7.13 -7.92 -8.18
N ASN A 91 -6.37 -8.14 -9.27
CA ASN A 91 -5.86 -9.47 -9.60
C ASN A 91 -4.73 -9.86 -8.62
N ALA A 92 -4.98 -10.88 -7.80
CA ALA A 92 -4.02 -11.35 -6.81
C ALA A 92 -2.71 -11.88 -7.42
N THR A 93 -2.72 -12.45 -8.62
CA THR A 93 -1.50 -12.98 -9.27
C THR A 93 -0.56 -11.87 -9.76
N ALA A 94 -1.10 -10.67 -10.00
CA ALA A 94 -0.33 -9.50 -10.42
C ALA A 94 0.36 -8.77 -9.25
N ARG A 95 0.03 -9.14 -8.01
CA ARG A 95 0.61 -8.52 -6.82
C ARG A 95 2.08 -8.88 -6.67
N LEU A 96 2.84 -7.95 -6.08
CA LEU A 96 4.24 -8.18 -5.72
C LEU A 96 4.41 -9.40 -4.81
N THR A 97 5.61 -9.98 -4.83
CA THR A 97 6.03 -10.90 -3.76
C THR A 97 6.73 -10.12 -2.65
N ALA A 98 6.70 -10.61 -1.42
CA ALA A 98 7.44 -10.01 -0.30
C ALA A 98 8.94 -9.86 -0.62
N LEU A 99 9.54 -10.83 -1.33
CA LEU A 99 10.94 -10.74 -1.76
C LEU A 99 11.16 -9.60 -2.75
N ARG A 100 10.24 -9.38 -3.71
CA ARG A 100 10.34 -8.26 -4.66
C ARG A 100 10.22 -6.92 -3.93
N ILE A 101 9.27 -6.79 -2.99
CA ILE A 101 9.13 -5.61 -2.12
C ILE A 101 10.44 -5.32 -1.38
N LYS A 102 10.99 -6.33 -0.69
CA LYS A 102 12.26 -6.22 0.04
C LYS A 102 13.41 -5.74 -0.86
N LYS A 103 13.55 -6.33 -2.05
CA LYS A 103 14.59 -5.93 -3.01
C LYS A 103 14.40 -4.49 -3.49
N THR A 104 13.18 -4.06 -3.79
CA THR A 104 12.90 -2.68 -4.21
C THR A 104 13.30 -1.69 -3.11
N LEU A 105 12.94 -1.95 -1.85
CA LEU A 105 13.29 -1.07 -0.73
C LEU A 105 14.81 -1.07 -0.46
N ALA A 106 15.47 -2.23 -0.55
CA ALA A 106 16.92 -2.33 -0.37
C ALA A 106 17.68 -1.57 -1.48
N ASN A 107 17.23 -1.68 -2.73
CA ASN A 107 17.84 -0.96 -3.85
C ASN A 107 17.65 0.55 -3.72
N PHE A 108 16.46 1.01 -3.29
CA PHE A 108 16.23 2.42 -3.02
C PHE A 108 17.19 2.94 -1.95
N ARG A 109 17.31 2.23 -0.81
CA ARG A 109 18.24 2.58 0.26
C ARG A 109 19.69 2.69 -0.24
N ALA A 110 20.16 1.70 -0.99
CA ALA A 110 21.52 1.71 -1.53
C ALA A 110 21.74 2.89 -2.49
N SER A 111 20.73 3.28 -3.28
CA SER A 111 20.79 4.45 -4.15
C SER A 111 20.86 5.77 -3.37
N GLU A 112 20.20 5.88 -2.22
CA GLU A 112 20.27 7.07 -1.36
C GLU A 112 21.64 7.17 -0.67
N GLU A 113 22.21 6.05 -0.22
CA GLU A 113 23.56 5.99 0.37
C GLU A 113 24.66 6.42 -0.63
N LEU A 114 24.45 6.20 -1.94
CA LEU A 114 25.36 6.66 -3.00
C LEU A 114 25.23 8.14 -3.35
N LYS A 115 24.13 8.80 -2.97
CA LYS A 115 23.88 10.24 -3.22
C LYS A 115 24.40 11.14 -2.09
N MET A 116 24.69 10.57 -0.92
CA MET A 116 25.33 11.23 0.23
C MET A 116 26.84 11.25 0.07
#